data_AF-A0A939YCY7-F1
#
_entry.id   AF-A0A939YCY7-F1
#
_cell.length_a   1.000
_cell.length_b   1.000
_cell.length_c   1.000
_cell.angle_alpha   90.00
_cell.angle_beta   90.00
_cell.angle_gamma   90.00
#
_symmetry.space_group_name_H-M   'P 1'
#
loop_
_entity.id
_entity.type
_entity.pdbx_description
1 polymer ?
#
loop_
_entity_poly.entity_id
_entity_poly.type
_entity_poly.pdbx_seq_one_letter_code
_entity_poly.pdbx_strand_id
1 'polypeptide(L)'
;MWRDLSHQWQIVFEEAWKAFGFGSTPIGAALFDREGQLILSDRNRSHEADTINKEISHAEANALRRMDTDKTDSRSVMLYTSMEPCPMCMGMILMGHIKTVHFAAFDDYCGMVHLTKQDPYYIGKKVTCIHEGGEGELFQLTIQSYYELRHLERGVSGKVLSRFYETNNKAVENAKKLYAGKTLDTLSQNGALCGEVFDIIMDM
;
A
#
# COMPACT_ATOMS: atom_id res chain seq x y z
N MET A 1 -16.73 8.31 2.40
CA MET A 1 -16.17 8.86 3.67
C MET A 1 -15.42 7.74 4.40
N TRP A 2 -14.47 8.06 5.28
CA TRP A 2 -13.66 7.07 6.03
C TRP A 2 -14.49 5.99 6.72
N ARG A 3 -15.65 6.38 7.28
CA ARG A 3 -16.56 5.48 7.99
C ARG A 3 -17.24 4.46 7.08
N ASP A 4 -17.27 4.71 5.78
CA ASP A 4 -17.89 3.83 4.79
C ASP A 4 -16.91 2.77 4.27
N LEU A 5 -15.60 2.95 4.51
CA LEU A 5 -14.60 1.93 4.22
C LEU A 5 -14.80 0.71 5.11
N SER A 6 -14.52 -0.47 4.55
CA SER A 6 -14.45 -1.69 5.34
C SER A 6 -13.36 -1.57 6.41
N HIS A 7 -13.53 -2.31 7.51
CA HIS A 7 -12.55 -2.35 8.58
C HIS A 7 -11.15 -2.74 8.09
N GLN A 8 -11.07 -3.65 7.10
CA GLN A 8 -9.83 -4.10 6.48
C GLN A 8 -9.09 -2.94 5.80
N TRP A 9 -9.81 -2.13 5.03
CA TRP A 9 -9.23 -0.99 4.33
C TRP A 9 -8.82 0.14 5.27
N GLN A 10 -9.58 0.36 6.35
CA GLN A 10 -9.18 1.30 7.40
C GLN A 10 -7.82 0.93 8.00
N ILE A 11 -7.62 -0.33 8.39
CA ILE A 11 -6.34 -0.81 8.95
C ILE A 11 -5.18 -0.62 7.95
N VAL A 12 -5.40 -0.99 6.69
CA VAL A 12 -4.37 -0.90 5.64
C VAL A 12 -3.94 0.55 5.39
N PHE A 13 -4.90 1.47 5.30
CA PHE A 13 -4.60 2.88 5.10
C PHE A 13 -4.02 3.54 6.34
N GLU A 14 -4.39 3.11 7.56
CA GLU A 14 -3.71 3.52 8.78
C GLU A 14 -2.22 3.15 8.78
N GLU A 15 -1.86 1.94 8.34
CA GLU A 15 -0.45 1.55 8.20
C GLU A 15 0.27 2.36 7.11
N ALA A 16 -0.38 2.64 5.97
CA ALA A 16 0.16 3.50 4.93
C ALA A 16 0.42 4.93 5.44
N TRP A 17 -0.51 5.49 6.22
CA TRP A 17 -0.38 6.80 6.85
C TRP A 17 0.71 6.83 7.92
N LYS A 18 0.84 5.77 8.72
CA LYS A 18 1.98 5.64 9.65
C LYS A 18 3.30 5.67 8.88
N ALA A 19 3.43 4.92 7.78
CA ALA A 19 4.66 4.91 6.99
C ALA A 19 4.99 6.31 6.46
N PHE A 20 3.98 7.03 5.96
CA PHE A 20 4.13 8.42 5.54
C PHE A 20 4.72 9.31 6.64
N GLY A 21 4.18 9.19 7.86
CA GLY A 21 4.60 10.00 9.00
C GLY A 21 5.99 9.66 9.54
N PHE A 22 6.42 8.41 9.39
CA PHE A 22 7.81 7.98 9.64
C PHE A 22 8.75 8.27 8.45
N GLY A 23 8.26 8.94 7.40
CA GLY A 23 9.05 9.32 6.23
C GLY A 23 9.40 8.16 5.29
N SER A 24 8.78 6.99 5.47
CA SER A 24 8.90 5.85 4.56
C SER A 24 7.86 5.94 3.43
N THR A 25 8.02 5.10 2.40
CA THR A 25 7.05 5.00 1.31
C THR A 25 5.67 4.67 1.89
N PRO A 26 4.60 5.42 1.57
CA PRO A 26 3.31 5.32 2.28
C PRO A 26 2.49 4.11 1.82
N ILE A 27 2.96 2.90 2.12
CA ILE A 27 2.32 1.63 1.77
C ILE A 27 2.04 0.86 3.05
N GLY A 28 0.82 0.34 3.17
CA GLY A 28 0.36 -0.48 4.27
C GLY A 28 -0.14 -1.83 3.78
N ALA A 29 -0.07 -2.84 4.65
CA ALA A 29 -0.57 -4.18 4.36
C ALA A 29 -1.06 -4.88 5.63
N ALA A 30 -2.05 -5.74 5.48
CA ALA A 30 -2.62 -6.50 6.58
C ALA A 30 -3.09 -7.89 6.12
N LEU A 31 -2.95 -8.86 7.02
CA LEU A 31 -3.38 -10.23 6.89
C LEU A 31 -4.63 -10.45 7.73
N PHE A 32 -5.65 -11.05 7.13
CA PHE A 32 -6.92 -11.37 7.79
C PHE A 32 -7.24 -12.85 7.64
N ASP A 33 -7.97 -13.41 8.60
CA ASP A 33 -8.59 -14.73 8.44
C ASP A 33 -9.83 -14.66 7.54
N ARG A 34 -10.52 -15.80 7.35
CA ARG A 34 -11.71 -15.89 6.49
C ARG A 34 -12.92 -15.18 7.06
N GLU A 35 -12.95 -15.01 8.38
CA GLU A 35 -13.94 -14.31 9.16
C GLU A 35 -13.70 -12.79 9.18
N GLY A 36 -12.62 -12.34 8.54
CA GLY A 36 -12.23 -10.92 8.44
C GLY A 36 -11.58 -10.37 9.69
N GLN A 37 -11.12 -11.22 10.62
CA GLN A 37 -10.38 -10.79 11.80
C GLN A 37 -8.93 -10.52 11.45
N LEU A 38 -8.39 -9.44 12.01
CA LEU A 38 -7.00 -9.06 11.82
C LEU A 38 -6.07 -10.09 12.46
N ILE A 39 -5.15 -10.64 11.67
CA ILE A 39 -4.05 -11.49 12.14
C ILE A 39 -2.82 -10.62 12.40
N LEU A 40 -2.39 -9.86 11.38
CA LEU A 40 -1.22 -9.00 11.43
C LEU A 40 -1.42 -7.80 10.51
N SER A 41 -0.91 -6.63 10.90
CA SER A 41 -0.69 -5.51 10.00
C SER A 41 0.75 -5.03 10.10
N ASP A 42 1.24 -4.48 9.00
CA ASP A 42 2.52 -3.78 8.96
C ASP A 42 2.53 -2.73 7.83
N ARG A 43 3.60 -1.97 7.81
CA ARG A 43 3.82 -0.89 6.87
C ARG A 43 5.19 -1.00 6.21
N ASN A 44 5.39 -0.23 5.15
CA ASN A 44 6.73 -0.04 4.61
C ASN A 44 7.58 0.75 5.62
N ARG A 45 8.82 0.29 5.84
CA ARG A 45 9.76 0.87 6.81
C ARG A 45 11.12 1.21 6.19
N SER A 46 11.19 1.36 4.87
CA SER A 46 12.46 1.50 4.13
C SER A 46 13.29 2.72 4.56
N HIS A 47 12.69 3.73 5.19
CA HIS A 47 13.39 4.93 5.65
C HIS A 47 13.40 5.11 7.18
N GLU A 48 12.81 4.20 7.96
CA GLU A 48 12.89 4.27 9.43
C GLU A 48 14.32 3.97 9.92
N ALA A 49 14.73 4.55 11.04
CA ALA A 49 16.10 4.46 11.55
C ALA A 49 16.48 3.03 11.94
N ASP A 50 15.59 2.33 12.66
CA ASP A 50 15.85 1.02 13.27
C ASP A 50 15.51 -0.17 12.35
N THR A 51 15.21 0.10 11.08
CA THR A 51 14.86 -0.95 10.12
C THR A 51 16.07 -1.80 9.73
N ILE A 52 15.98 -3.10 10.00
CA ILE A 52 16.96 -4.08 9.54
C ILE A 52 16.67 -4.40 8.07
N ASN A 53 17.66 -4.14 7.20
CA ASN A 53 17.56 -4.30 5.74
C ASN A 53 16.40 -3.50 5.11
N LYS A 54 16.64 -2.19 4.99
CA LYS A 54 15.72 -1.18 4.45
C LYS A 54 15.20 -1.50 3.04
N GLU A 55 16.04 -2.07 2.19
CA GLU A 55 15.75 -2.34 0.76
C GLU A 55 14.61 -3.34 0.55
N ILE A 56 14.30 -4.18 1.54
CA ILE A 56 13.27 -5.22 1.44
C ILE A 56 12.20 -5.11 2.53
N SER A 57 12.14 -3.96 3.22
CA SER A 57 11.21 -3.72 4.32
C SER A 57 9.88 -3.14 3.84
N HIS A 58 9.27 -3.80 2.85
CA HIS A 58 7.95 -3.47 2.31
C HIS A 58 6.84 -3.94 3.24
N ALA A 59 5.66 -3.32 3.16
CA ALA A 59 4.54 -3.63 4.05
C ALA A 59 4.13 -5.11 3.99
N GLU A 60 3.97 -5.65 2.78
CA GLU A 60 3.57 -7.04 2.57
C GLU A 60 4.66 -7.98 3.04
N ALA A 61 5.93 -7.66 2.76
CA ALA A 61 7.08 -8.45 3.19
C ALA A 61 7.17 -8.54 4.71
N ASN A 62 6.98 -7.41 5.40
CA ASN A 62 7.01 -7.32 6.85
C ASN A 62 5.87 -8.11 7.48
N ALA A 63 4.64 -7.96 6.97
CA ALA A 63 3.47 -8.71 7.45
C ALA A 63 3.64 -10.22 7.26
N LEU A 64 4.07 -10.67 6.07
CA LEU A 64 4.25 -12.09 5.76
C LEU A 64 5.38 -12.74 6.58
N ARG A 65 6.48 -12.03 6.83
CA ARG A 65 7.59 -12.54 7.65
C ARG A 65 7.24 -12.76 9.11
N ARG A 66 6.28 -12.00 9.62
CA ARG A 66 5.83 -12.08 11.02
C ARG A 66 4.76 -13.16 11.24
N MET A 67 4.21 -13.74 10.18
CA MET A 67 3.16 -14.75 10.27
C MET A 67 3.72 -16.06 10.85
N ASP A 68 3.11 -16.51 11.94
CA ASP A 68 3.43 -17.78 12.61
C ASP A 68 2.68 -18.93 11.95
N THR A 69 3.37 -19.68 11.09
CA THR A 69 2.75 -20.77 10.30
C THR A 69 2.38 -22.00 11.12
N ASP A 70 2.83 -22.11 12.38
CA ASP A 70 2.40 -23.18 13.28
C ASP A 70 1.00 -22.90 13.84
N LYS A 71 0.56 -21.64 13.81
CA LYS A 71 -0.74 -21.18 14.32
C LYS A 71 -1.70 -20.70 13.24
N THR A 72 -1.19 -20.41 12.04
CA THR A 72 -1.97 -19.82 10.96
C THR A 72 -1.78 -20.62 9.67
N ASP A 73 -2.87 -21.18 9.13
CA ASP A 73 -2.84 -21.74 7.78
C ASP A 73 -2.80 -20.61 6.75
N SER A 74 -1.61 -20.35 6.19
CA SER A 74 -1.39 -19.31 5.18
C SER A 74 -2.34 -19.38 3.98
N ARG A 75 -2.87 -20.57 3.64
CA ARG A 75 -3.79 -20.74 2.50
C ARG A 75 -5.20 -20.23 2.81
N SER A 76 -5.52 -20.06 4.09
CA SER A 76 -6.78 -19.52 4.56
C SER A 76 -6.76 -17.99 4.74
N VAL A 77 -5.56 -17.40 4.76
CA VAL A 77 -5.34 -15.97 4.98
C VAL A 77 -5.61 -15.15 3.71
N MET A 78 -6.21 -13.98 3.92
CA MET A 78 -6.37 -12.94 2.91
C MET A 78 -5.39 -11.81 3.17
N LEU A 79 -4.62 -11.41 2.17
CA LEU A 79 -3.76 -10.23 2.21
C LEU A 79 -4.52 -9.04 1.63
N TYR A 80 -4.54 -7.93 2.36
CA TYR A 80 -4.91 -6.62 1.83
C TYR A 80 -3.65 -5.76 1.80
N THR A 81 -3.42 -5.05 0.71
CA THR A 81 -2.29 -4.13 0.54
C THR A 81 -2.76 -2.85 -0.14
N SER A 82 -2.22 -1.70 0.23
CA SER A 82 -2.68 -0.44 -0.34
C SER A 82 -2.26 -0.27 -1.80
N MET A 83 -1.10 -0.81 -2.19
CA MET A 83 -0.59 -0.81 -3.57
C MET A 83 -0.47 -2.23 -4.12
N GLU A 84 -0.56 -2.37 -5.44
CA GLU A 84 -0.27 -3.61 -6.16
C GLU A 84 1.11 -4.17 -5.76
N PRO A 85 1.21 -5.47 -5.41
CA PRO A 85 2.49 -6.06 -5.01
C PRO A 85 3.58 -5.97 -6.09
N CYS A 86 4.76 -5.51 -5.68
CA CYS A 86 5.97 -5.52 -6.50
C CYS A 86 6.52 -6.95 -6.73
N PRO A 87 7.59 -7.16 -7.54
CA PRO A 87 8.08 -8.50 -7.86
C PRO A 87 8.51 -9.31 -6.63
N MET A 88 9.14 -8.64 -5.65
CA MET A 88 9.55 -9.28 -4.40
C MET A 88 8.34 -9.72 -3.57
N CYS A 89 7.40 -8.80 -3.32
CA CYS A 89 6.21 -9.08 -2.51
C CYS A 89 5.35 -10.15 -3.18
N MET A 90 5.19 -10.10 -4.50
CA MET A 90 4.47 -11.12 -5.26
C MET A 90 5.15 -12.49 -5.15
N GLY A 91 6.49 -12.55 -5.24
CA GLY A 91 7.25 -13.77 -4.97
C GLY A 91 7.00 -14.33 -3.56
N MET A 92 6.99 -13.46 -2.55
CA MET A 92 6.71 -13.85 -1.16
C MET A 92 5.28 -14.36 -0.97
N ILE A 93 4.29 -13.74 -1.60
CA ILE A 93 2.88 -14.19 -1.59
C ILE A 93 2.78 -15.61 -2.16
N LEU A 94 3.43 -15.87 -3.30
CA LEU A 94 3.39 -17.18 -3.97
C LEU A 94 4.08 -18.28 -3.15
N MET A 95 5.25 -17.97 -2.59
CA MET A 95 6.03 -18.90 -1.77
C MET A 95 5.42 -19.11 -0.39
N GLY A 96 4.81 -18.06 0.19
CA GLY A 96 4.08 -18.07 1.45
C GLY A 96 2.68 -18.69 1.37
N HIS A 97 2.27 -19.14 0.18
CA HIS A 97 1.00 -19.83 -0.06
C HIS A 97 -0.28 -19.03 0.23
N ILE A 98 -0.19 -17.71 0.29
CA ILE A 98 -1.35 -16.82 0.34
C ILE A 98 -2.18 -17.00 -0.95
N LYS A 99 -3.50 -17.11 -0.81
CA LYS A 99 -4.40 -17.41 -1.94
C LYS A 99 -5.26 -16.26 -2.39
N THR A 100 -5.49 -15.27 -1.53
CA THR A 100 -6.32 -14.12 -1.86
C THR A 100 -5.56 -12.85 -1.54
N VAL A 101 -5.48 -11.96 -2.52
CA VAL A 101 -4.83 -10.65 -2.40
C VAL A 101 -5.82 -9.58 -2.85
N HIS A 102 -6.15 -8.65 -1.97
CA HIS A 102 -6.87 -7.43 -2.29
C HIS A 102 -5.88 -6.28 -2.38
N PHE A 103 -6.00 -5.43 -3.40
CA PHE A 103 -5.18 -4.23 -3.51
C PHE A 103 -6.00 -3.03 -3.95
N ALA A 104 -5.68 -1.85 -3.39
CA ALA A 104 -6.46 -0.64 -3.63
C ALA A 104 -6.08 0.10 -4.91
N ALA A 105 -4.78 0.16 -5.24
CA ALA A 105 -4.28 0.85 -6.42
C ALA A 105 -3.32 0.00 -7.26
N PHE A 106 -3.41 0.11 -8.58
CA PHE A 106 -2.38 -0.43 -9.49
C PHE A 106 -1.04 0.30 -9.32
N ASP A 107 0.05 -0.43 -9.52
CA ASP A 107 1.40 0.14 -9.59
C ASP A 107 1.94 0.00 -11.01
N ASP A 108 1.68 1.01 -11.84
CA ASP A 108 2.15 1.04 -13.24
C ASP A 108 3.68 1.18 -13.38
N TYR A 109 4.42 1.33 -12.27
CA TYR A 109 5.87 1.33 -12.27
C TYR A 109 6.45 -0.06 -12.04
N CYS A 110 5.95 -0.82 -11.06
CA CYS A 110 6.55 -2.11 -10.69
C CYS A 110 5.58 -3.24 -10.31
N GLY A 111 4.27 -3.06 -10.46
CA GLY A 111 3.24 -4.04 -10.15
C GLY A 111 3.35 -5.34 -10.96
N MET A 112 3.10 -6.48 -10.30
CA MET A 112 3.28 -7.81 -10.87
C MET A 112 2.02 -8.70 -10.84
N VAL A 113 0.84 -8.17 -10.51
CA VAL A 113 -0.40 -8.96 -10.46
C VAL A 113 -0.77 -9.51 -11.83
N HIS A 114 -0.45 -8.80 -12.92
CA HIS A 114 -0.71 -9.27 -14.29
C HIS A 114 -0.09 -10.65 -14.60
N LEU A 115 1.03 -11.01 -13.96
CA LEU A 115 1.69 -12.30 -14.15
C LEU A 115 0.83 -13.48 -13.67
N THR A 116 -0.08 -13.26 -12.71
CA THR A 116 -1.04 -14.30 -12.26
C THR A 116 -1.96 -14.80 -13.38
N LYS A 117 -2.03 -14.08 -14.50
CA LYS A 117 -2.82 -14.43 -15.70
C LYS A 117 -1.96 -14.76 -16.92
N GLN A 118 -0.65 -14.50 -16.90
CA GLN A 118 0.21 -14.55 -18.08
C GLN A 118 1.37 -15.55 -17.95
N ASP A 119 1.92 -15.74 -16.75
CA ASP A 119 3.06 -16.62 -16.54
C ASP A 119 2.60 -18.00 -16.02
N PRO A 120 3.02 -19.12 -16.66
CA PRO A 120 2.59 -20.46 -16.25
C PRO A 120 2.90 -20.83 -14.80
N TYR A 121 4.04 -20.37 -14.27
CA TYR A 121 4.40 -20.62 -12.87
C TYR A 121 3.44 -19.88 -11.93
N TYR A 122 3.13 -18.62 -12.22
CA TYR A 122 2.22 -17.80 -11.42
C TYR A 122 0.78 -18.35 -11.50
N ILE A 123 0.30 -18.69 -12.69
CA ILE A 123 -1.01 -19.32 -12.91
C ILE A 123 -1.13 -20.61 -12.09
N GLY A 124 -0.08 -21.44 -12.08
CA GLY A 124 -0.03 -22.69 -11.33
C GLY A 124 -0.16 -22.53 -9.81
N LYS A 125 0.14 -21.35 -9.26
CA LYS A 125 -0.01 -21.07 -7.81
C LYS A 125 -1.45 -20.77 -7.41
N LYS A 126 -2.34 -20.48 -8.36
CA LYS A 126 -3.77 -20.22 -8.14
C LYS A 126 -4.00 -19.13 -7.08
N VAL A 127 -3.31 -18.00 -7.23
CA VAL A 127 -3.55 -16.81 -6.40
C VAL A 127 -4.63 -15.97 -7.06
N THR A 128 -5.64 -15.58 -6.30
CA THR A 128 -6.70 -14.66 -6.73
C THR A 128 -6.33 -13.26 -6.27
N CYS A 129 -6.12 -12.35 -7.23
CA CYS A 129 -5.87 -10.94 -6.97
C CYS A 129 -7.11 -10.12 -7.35
N ILE A 130 -7.58 -9.29 -6.42
CA ILE A 130 -8.80 -8.49 -6.52
C ILE A 130 -8.39 -7.02 -6.41
N HIS A 131 -8.62 -6.27 -7.49
CA HIS A 131 -8.46 -4.83 -7.49
C HIS A 131 -9.76 -4.18 -7.00
N GLU A 132 -9.67 -3.33 -5.98
CA GLU A 132 -10.85 -2.70 -5.36
C GLU A 132 -11.07 -1.26 -5.85
N GLY A 133 -10.00 -0.55 -6.21
CA GLY A 133 -10.09 0.74 -6.89
C GLY A 133 -10.78 1.83 -6.06
N GLY A 134 -11.50 2.72 -6.74
CA GLY A 134 -12.42 3.68 -6.14
C GLY A 134 -11.76 4.70 -5.22
N GLU A 135 -12.41 5.01 -4.09
CA GLU A 135 -11.90 5.96 -3.08
C GLU A 135 -10.54 5.51 -2.50
N GLY A 136 -10.34 4.20 -2.35
CA GLY A 136 -9.09 3.63 -1.86
C GLY A 136 -7.92 3.87 -2.80
N GLU A 137 -8.14 3.71 -4.12
CA GLU A 137 -7.13 4.04 -5.14
C GLU A 137 -6.79 5.53 -5.11
N LEU A 138 -7.81 6.40 -5.10
CA LEU A 138 -7.63 7.84 -5.06
C LEU A 138 -6.82 8.26 -3.82
N PHE A 139 -7.18 7.75 -2.64
CA PHE A 139 -6.45 8.02 -1.40
C PHE A 139 -4.99 7.57 -1.50
N GLN A 140 -4.77 6.30 -1.85
CA GLN A 140 -3.45 5.71 -1.87
C GLN A 140 -2.52 6.41 -2.88
N LEU A 141 -2.98 6.62 -4.12
CA LEU A 141 -2.17 7.29 -5.14
C LEU A 141 -1.95 8.77 -4.80
N THR A 142 -2.85 9.42 -4.05
CA THR A 142 -2.64 10.81 -3.59
C THR A 142 -1.49 10.89 -2.59
N ILE A 143 -1.51 10.08 -1.53
CA ILE A 143 -0.45 10.10 -0.51
C ILE A 143 0.89 9.60 -1.07
N GLN A 144 0.88 8.61 -1.96
CA GLN A 144 2.06 8.12 -2.65
C GLN A 144 2.64 9.20 -3.58
N SER A 145 1.81 9.86 -4.38
CA SER A 145 2.28 10.94 -5.27
C SER A 145 2.83 12.14 -4.48
N TYR A 146 2.27 12.45 -3.31
CA TYR A 146 2.83 13.45 -2.41
C TYR A 146 4.23 13.04 -1.95
N TYR A 147 4.40 11.77 -1.58
CA TYR A 147 5.71 11.22 -1.21
C TYR A 147 6.72 11.33 -2.36
N GLU A 148 6.32 11.01 -3.60
CA GLU A 148 7.18 11.16 -4.78
C GLU A 148 7.57 12.62 -5.04
N LEU A 149 6.68 13.58 -4.78
CA LEU A 149 6.99 15.02 -4.89
C LEU A 149 8.10 15.43 -3.91
N ARG A 150 8.16 14.86 -2.68
CA ARG A 150 9.30 15.05 -1.75
C ARG A 150 10.63 14.59 -2.34
N HIS A 151 10.61 13.49 -3.09
CA HIS A 151 11.80 12.93 -3.71
C HIS A 151 12.23 13.72 -4.94
N LEU A 152 11.27 14.21 -5.72
CA LEU A 152 11.51 15.07 -6.87
C LEU A 152 12.22 16.37 -6.47
N GLU A 153 11.83 17.02 -5.37
CA GLU A 153 12.53 18.20 -4.84
C GLU A 153 13.99 17.90 -4.44
N ARG A 154 14.32 16.64 -4.15
CA ARG A 154 15.68 16.17 -3.84
C ARG A 154 16.47 15.73 -5.08
N GLY A 155 15.93 15.92 -6.28
CA GLY A 155 16.58 15.60 -7.55
C GLY A 155 16.35 14.17 -8.05
N VAL A 156 15.43 13.42 -7.46
CA VAL A 156 15.05 12.07 -7.93
C VAL A 156 14.20 12.18 -9.21
N SER A 157 14.30 11.18 -10.10
CA SER A 157 13.56 11.16 -11.37
C SER A 157 12.04 11.12 -11.17
N GLY A 158 11.31 11.98 -11.86
CA GLY A 158 9.83 12.02 -11.84
C GLY A 158 9.12 10.88 -12.58
N LYS A 159 9.81 9.82 -13.01
CA LYS A 159 9.24 8.72 -13.80
C LYS A 159 8.07 8.03 -13.11
N VAL A 160 8.18 7.80 -11.79
CA VAL A 160 7.12 7.16 -10.99
C VAL A 160 5.87 8.04 -10.99
N LEU A 161 6.04 9.34 -10.72
CA LEU A 161 4.94 10.30 -10.73
C LEU A 161 4.25 10.40 -12.11
N SER A 162 5.03 10.31 -13.20
CA SER A 162 4.47 10.27 -14.56
C SER A 162 3.60 9.03 -14.79
N ARG A 163 4.01 7.85 -14.28
CA ARG A 163 3.19 6.63 -14.37
C ARG A 163 1.91 6.75 -13.57
N PHE A 164 1.97 7.23 -12.32
CA PHE A 164 0.75 7.43 -11.53
C PHE A 164 -0.19 8.46 -12.13
N TYR A 165 0.31 9.43 -12.90
CA TYR A 165 -0.55 10.35 -13.63
C TYR A 165 -1.33 9.66 -14.76
N GLU A 166 -0.72 8.65 -15.41
CA GLU A 166 -1.39 7.80 -16.40
C GLU A 166 -2.45 6.92 -15.72
N THR A 167 -2.16 6.39 -14.53
CA THR A 167 -3.10 5.56 -13.73
C THR A 167 -4.29 6.36 -13.21
N ASN A 168 -4.02 7.47 -12.51
CA ASN A 168 -5.04 8.29 -11.86
C ASN A 168 -4.58 9.75 -11.77
N ASN A 169 -4.89 10.53 -12.80
CA ASN A 169 -4.51 11.95 -12.84
C ASN A 169 -5.11 12.77 -11.68
N LYS A 170 -6.32 12.45 -11.21
CA LYS A 170 -6.99 13.17 -10.11
C LYS A 170 -6.16 13.04 -8.84
N ALA A 171 -5.68 11.84 -8.52
CA ALA A 171 -4.84 11.59 -7.36
C ALA A 171 -3.54 12.42 -7.40
N VAL A 172 -2.86 12.46 -8.55
CA VAL A 172 -1.64 13.24 -8.72
C VAL A 172 -1.90 14.75 -8.61
N GLU A 173 -3.00 15.25 -9.18
CA GLU A 173 -3.36 16.67 -9.08
C GLU A 173 -3.75 17.05 -7.65
N ASN A 174 -4.45 16.18 -6.91
CA ASN A 174 -4.72 16.37 -5.49
C ASN A 174 -3.42 16.40 -4.68
N ALA A 175 -2.49 15.48 -4.97
CA ALA A 175 -1.18 15.46 -4.32
C ALA A 175 -0.41 16.77 -4.54
N LYS A 176 -0.37 17.31 -5.78
CA LYS A 176 0.28 18.59 -6.08
C LYS A 176 -0.33 19.76 -5.29
N LYS A 177 -1.66 19.84 -5.23
CA LYS A 177 -2.37 20.88 -4.44
C LYS A 177 -2.01 20.80 -2.96
N LEU A 178 -2.06 19.60 -2.38
CA LEU A 178 -1.70 19.37 -0.97
C LEU A 178 -0.23 19.70 -0.72
N TYR A 179 0.65 19.35 -1.66
CA TYR A 179 2.10 19.56 -1.59
C TYR A 179 2.50 21.03 -1.63
N ALA A 180 1.81 21.84 -2.43
CA ALA A 180 2.04 23.29 -2.50
C ALA A 180 1.87 23.97 -1.13
N GLY A 181 0.92 23.49 -0.31
CA GLY A 181 0.69 23.96 1.06
C GLY A 181 1.39 23.13 2.15
N LYS A 182 2.17 22.11 1.79
CA LYS A 182 2.75 21.12 2.71
C LYS A 182 1.72 20.53 3.70
N THR A 183 0.51 20.29 3.20
CA THR A 183 -0.67 19.97 4.03
C THR A 183 -0.51 18.64 4.75
N LEU A 184 -0.09 17.58 4.02
CA LEU A 184 0.10 16.27 4.63
C LEU A 184 1.28 16.25 5.62
N ASP A 185 2.34 17.04 5.38
CA ASP A 185 3.44 17.18 6.35
C ASP A 185 2.92 17.77 7.67
N THR A 186 2.11 18.83 7.59
CA THR A 186 1.52 19.49 8.76
C THR A 186 0.58 18.56 9.52
N LEU A 187 -0.32 17.87 8.80
CA LEU A 187 -1.24 16.90 9.39
C LEU A 187 -0.50 15.77 10.10
N SER A 188 0.54 15.22 9.46
CA SER A 188 1.36 14.16 10.05
C SER A 188 2.10 14.64 11.31
N GLN A 189 2.67 15.84 11.30
CA GLN A 189 3.39 16.41 12.45
C GLN A 189 2.47 16.66 13.65
N ASN A 190 1.21 17.04 13.38
CA ASN A 190 0.20 17.26 14.40
C ASN A 190 -0.49 15.96 14.88
N GLY A 191 -0.11 14.80 14.34
CA GLY A 191 -0.67 13.51 14.74
C GLY A 191 -2.10 13.29 14.25
N ALA A 192 -2.48 13.88 13.11
CA ALA A 192 -3.80 13.65 12.50
C ALA A 192 -4.04 12.16 12.24
N LEU A 193 -5.27 11.72 12.49
CA LEU A 193 -5.70 10.35 12.25
C LEU A 193 -5.86 10.11 10.75
N CYS A 194 -5.64 8.87 10.31
CA CYS A 194 -5.75 8.51 8.89
C CYS A 194 -7.13 8.85 8.31
N GLY A 195 -8.21 8.67 9.09
CA GLY A 195 -9.56 8.99 8.64
C GLY A 195 -9.79 10.48 8.37
N GLU A 196 -9.18 11.37 9.13
CA GLU A 196 -9.25 12.81 8.88
C GLU A 196 -8.56 13.16 7.56
N VAL A 197 -7.38 12.57 7.31
CA VAL A 197 -6.63 12.75 6.07
C VAL A 197 -7.40 12.19 4.88
N PHE A 198 -8.04 11.03 5.05
CA PHE A 198 -8.85 10.39 4.03
C PHE A 198 -10.01 11.29 3.61
N ASP A 199 -10.80 11.76 4.57
CA ASP A 199 -11.97 12.62 4.30
C ASP A 199 -11.54 13.93 3.61
N ILE A 200 -10.42 14.55 4.05
CA ILE A 200 -9.85 15.73 3.38
C ILE A 200 -9.57 15.45 1.90
N ILE A 201 -8.98 14.30 1.55
CA ILE A 201 -8.66 13.97 0.16
C ILE A 201 -9.93 13.69 -0.64
N MET A 202 -10.95 13.09 -0.05
CA MET A 202 -12.23 12.80 -0.71
C MET A 202 -13.02 14.09 -1.03
N ASP A 203 -12.89 15.12 -0.20
CA ASP A 203 -13.57 16.41 -0.37
C ASP A 203 -12.92 17.34 -1.43
N MET A 204 -11.83 16.91 -2.09
CA MET A 204 -11.10 17.64 -3.14
C MET A 204 -11.61 17.39 -4.58
#